data_AF-A0A1B3BC30-F1
#
_entry.id   AF-A0A1B3BC30-F1
#
_cell.length_a   1.000
_cell.length_b   1.000
_cell.length_c   1.000
_cell.angle_alpha   90.00
_cell.angle_beta   90.00
_cell.angle_gamma   90.00
#
_symmetry.space_group_name_H-M   'P 1'
#
loop_
_entity.id
_entity.type
_entity.pdbx_description
1 polymer ?
#
loop_
_entity_poly.entity_id
_entity_poly.type
_entity_poly.pdbx_seq_one_letter_code
_entity_poly.pdbx_strand_id
1 'polypeptide(L)'
;MKGLRFYFPLIALVTVAFALTIYISFIEQTDCAVIFNTSVSLLALLELCFLLPAIVFITSLYFCYFSYASSSGEDQFPPKSVPWPKKLKVLKGRRAKLAKVSGYLFPLFALAIVWLGVSTFSAISEGLSIPELNTQIIKQC
;
A
#
# COMPACT_ATOMS: atom_id res chain seq x y z
N MET A 1 -8.74 16.95 -14.79
CA MET A 1 -7.49 17.04 -14.00
C MET A 1 -7.67 17.01 -12.48
N LYS A 2 -8.81 17.41 -11.89
CA LYS A 2 -9.00 17.42 -10.41
C LYS A 2 -8.77 16.05 -9.75
N GLY A 3 -9.27 14.96 -10.34
CA GLY A 3 -9.03 13.60 -9.84
C GLY A 3 -7.57 13.16 -9.86
N LEU A 4 -6.84 13.46 -10.94
CA LEU A 4 -5.42 13.11 -11.04
C LEU A 4 -4.59 13.80 -9.95
N ARG A 5 -4.85 15.08 -9.67
CA ARG A 5 -4.18 15.81 -8.59
C ARG A 5 -4.53 15.26 -7.21
N PHE A 6 -5.80 14.87 -7.02
CA PHE A 6 -6.27 14.29 -5.77
C PHE A 6 -5.59 12.95 -5.48
N TYR A 7 -5.45 12.07 -6.48
CA TYR A 7 -4.79 10.76 -6.32
C TYR A 7 -3.28 10.77 -6.58
N PHE A 8 -2.68 11.92 -6.88
CA PHE A 8 -1.28 12.03 -7.31
C PHE A 8 -0.29 11.34 -6.35
N PRO A 9 -0.36 11.52 -5.01
CA PRO A 9 0.57 10.86 -4.10
C PRO A 9 0.52 9.33 -4.19
N LEU A 10 -0.69 8.78 -4.34
CA LEU A 10 -0.88 7.34 -4.48
C LEU A 10 -0.40 6.84 -5.84
N ILE A 11 -0.79 7.54 -6.92
CA ILE A 11 -0.40 7.18 -8.29
C ILE A 11 1.12 7.24 -8.45
N ALA A 12 1.77 8.27 -7.89
CA ALA A 12 3.23 8.40 -7.93
C ALA A 12 3.91 7.20 -7.26
N LEU A 13 3.50 6.84 -6.04
CA LEU A 13 4.09 5.70 -5.33
C LEU A 13 3.84 4.36 -6.02
N VAL A 14 2.62 4.13 -6.51
CA VAL A 14 2.30 2.91 -7.27
C VAL A 14 3.10 2.83 -8.56
N THR A 15 3.32 3.96 -9.24
CA THR A 15 4.14 4.00 -10.47
C THR A 15 5.59 3.69 -10.16
N VAL A 16 6.14 4.24 -9.07
CA VAL A 16 7.50 3.94 -8.61
C VAL A 16 7.63 2.47 -8.24
N ALA A 17 6.66 1.90 -7.53
CA ALA A 17 6.67 0.48 -7.18
C ALA A 17 6.69 -0.39 -8.42
N PHE A 18 5.76 -0.14 -9.36
CA PHE A 18 5.67 -0.91 -10.58
C PHE A 18 6.94 -0.81 -11.45
N ALA A 19 7.53 0.39 -11.56
CA ALA A 19 8.79 0.58 -12.26
C ALA A 19 9.93 -0.20 -11.61
N LEU A 20 9.98 -0.23 -10.27
CA LEU A 20 10.98 -0.95 -9.50
C LEU A 20 10.80 -2.47 -9.60
N THR A 21 9.55 -2.97 -9.54
CA THR A 21 9.24 -4.39 -9.77
C THR A 21 9.70 -4.83 -11.17
N ILE A 22 9.37 -4.04 -12.21
CA ILE A 22 9.79 -4.32 -13.59
C ILE A 22 11.32 -4.34 -13.70
N TYR A 23 11.99 -3.38 -13.07
CA TYR A 23 13.45 -3.28 -13.08
C TYR A 23 14.10 -4.49 -12.40
N ILE A 24 13.58 -4.92 -11.25
CA ILE A 24 14.00 -6.13 -10.55
C ILE A 24 13.83 -7.36 -11.46
N SER A 25 12.65 -7.55 -12.05
CA SER A 25 12.39 -8.69 -12.95
C SER A 25 13.29 -8.71 -14.18
N PHE A 26 13.73 -7.54 -14.66
CA PHE A 26 14.66 -7.44 -15.78
C PHE A 26 16.10 -7.78 -15.39
N ILE A 27 16.55 -7.37 -14.19
CA ILE A 27 17.92 -7.64 -13.70
C ILE A 27 18.07 -9.09 -13.22
N GLU A 28 17.00 -9.71 -12.74
CA GLU A 28 17.00 -11.12 -12.30
C GLU A 28 17.29 -12.10 -13.45
N GLN A 29 17.14 -11.68 -14.72
CA GLN A 29 17.70 -12.42 -15.84
C GLN A 29 19.23 -12.41 -15.75
N THR A 30 19.82 -13.59 -15.65
CA THR A 30 21.24 -13.87 -15.33
C THR A 30 22.26 -13.10 -16.17
N ASP A 31 21.88 -12.65 -17.36
CA ASP A 31 22.74 -11.90 -18.29
C ASP A 31 22.84 -10.39 -17.95
N CYS A 32 21.92 -9.84 -17.16
CA CYS A 32 21.84 -8.41 -16.82
C CYS A 32 22.38 -8.06 -15.42
N ALA A 33 22.41 -9.02 -14.48
CA ALA A 33 22.87 -8.80 -13.10
C ALA A 33 24.32 -8.32 -12.99
N VAL A 34 25.18 -8.69 -13.95
CA VAL A 34 26.62 -8.34 -13.98
C VAL A 34 26.84 -6.87 -14.37
N ILE A 35 25.90 -6.27 -15.12
CA ILE A 35 26.06 -4.93 -15.72
C ILE A 35 25.68 -3.81 -14.74
N PHE A 36 24.71 -4.06 -13.86
CA PHE A 36 24.12 -3.01 -13.03
C PHE A 36 24.75 -2.83 -11.64
N ASN A 37 25.59 -3.77 -11.17
CA ASN A 37 26.32 -3.70 -9.89
C ASN A 37 25.46 -3.31 -8.66
N THR A 38 24.14 -3.48 -8.76
CA THR A 38 23.16 -3.25 -7.69
C THR A 38 22.62 -4.61 -7.25
N SER A 39 22.62 -4.86 -5.95
CA SER A 39 22.06 -6.10 -5.41
C SER A 39 20.54 -6.08 -5.55
N VAL A 40 20.00 -6.99 -6.37
CA VAL A 40 18.55 -7.21 -6.56
C VAL A 40 17.84 -7.37 -5.21
N SER A 41 18.50 -8.01 -4.25
CA SER A 41 18.01 -8.19 -2.88
C SER A 41 17.74 -6.86 -2.14
N LEU A 42 18.54 -5.83 -2.39
CA LEU A 42 18.41 -4.52 -1.72
C LEU A 42 17.26 -3.71 -2.32
N LEU A 43 17.07 -3.80 -3.65
CA LEU A 43 15.90 -3.24 -4.34
C LEU A 43 14.60 -3.91 -3.86
N ALA A 44 14.58 -5.24 -3.78
CA ALA A 44 13.43 -5.99 -3.27
C ALA A 44 13.13 -5.65 -1.79
N LEU A 45 14.15 -5.44 -0.96
CA LEU A 45 14.00 -4.98 0.43
C LEU A 45 13.32 -3.61 0.50
N LEU A 46 13.76 -2.68 -0.35
CA LEU A 46 13.23 -1.32 -0.40
C LEU A 46 11.75 -1.31 -0.78
N GLU A 47 11.37 -2.17 -1.74
CA GLU A 47 9.99 -2.36 -2.14
C GLU A 47 9.12 -2.91 -1.00
N LEU A 48 9.60 -3.99 -0.35
CA LEU A 48 8.86 -4.71 0.69
C LEU A 48 8.73 -3.91 1.99
N CYS A 49 9.82 -3.31 2.48
CA CYS A 49 9.87 -2.70 3.80
C CYS A 49 9.34 -1.25 3.83
N PHE A 50 9.35 -0.55 2.70
CA PHE A 50 9.03 0.88 2.67
C PHE A 50 7.94 1.21 1.66
N LEU A 51 8.09 0.79 0.41
CA LEU A 51 7.23 1.26 -0.67
C LEU A 51 5.83 0.66 -0.60
N LEU A 52 5.72 -0.66 -0.40
CA LEU A 52 4.44 -1.35 -0.22
C LEU A 52 3.69 -0.87 1.03
N PRO A 53 4.32 -0.79 2.23
CA PRO A 53 3.69 -0.20 3.41
C PRO A 53 3.21 1.24 3.20
N ALA A 54 3.99 2.08 2.51
CA ALA A 54 3.59 3.46 2.21
C ALA A 54 2.35 3.53 1.31
N ILE A 55 2.29 2.69 0.28
CA ILE A 55 1.11 2.59 -0.62
C ILE A 55 -0.13 2.16 0.18
N VAL A 56 -0.01 1.15 1.03
CA VAL A 56 -1.11 0.66 1.87
C VAL A 56 -1.57 1.74 2.84
N PHE A 57 -0.63 2.42 3.51
CA PHE A 57 -0.95 3.49 4.45
C PHE A 57 -1.68 4.65 3.78
N ILE A 58 -1.17 5.16 2.65
CA ILE A 58 -1.81 6.26 1.92
C ILE A 58 -3.17 5.84 1.38
N THR A 59 -3.31 4.61 0.87
CA THR A 59 -4.60 4.05 0.44
C THR A 59 -5.60 4.03 1.60
N SER A 60 -5.16 3.62 2.80
CA SER A 60 -6.01 3.59 3.99
C SER A 60 -6.49 4.99 4.41
N LEU A 61 -5.65 6.02 4.26
CA LEU A 61 -6.02 7.40 4.54
C LEU A 61 -7.09 7.90 3.56
N TYR A 62 -6.99 7.56 2.26
CA TYR A 62 -8.04 7.87 1.30
C TYR A 62 -9.37 7.19 1.65
N PHE A 63 -9.34 5.91 2.03
CA PHE A 63 -10.54 5.19 2.46
C PHE A 63 -11.16 5.80 3.72
N CYS A 64 -10.35 6.17 4.70
CA CYS A 64 -10.78 6.85 5.92
C CYS A 64 -11.42 8.21 5.59
N TYR A 65 -10.79 8.99 4.71
CA TYR A 65 -11.32 10.27 4.23
C TYR A 65 -12.68 10.09 3.52
N PHE A 66 -12.82 9.08 2.65
CA PHE A 66 -14.10 8.80 1.99
C PHE A 66 -15.19 8.40 2.97
N SER A 67 -14.84 7.61 3.99
CA SER A 67 -15.77 7.25 5.06
C SER A 67 -16.20 8.46 5.88
N TYR A 68 -15.28 9.35 6.23
CA TYR A 68 -15.54 10.58 6.96
C TYR A 68 -16.42 11.57 6.19
N ALA A 69 -16.07 11.86 4.95
CA ALA A 69 -16.86 12.74 4.09
C ALA A 69 -18.26 12.16 3.83
N SER A 70 -18.37 10.82 3.71
CA SER A 70 -19.65 10.15 3.56
C SER A 70 -20.47 10.15 4.86
N SER A 71 -19.86 10.10 6.05
CA SER A 71 -20.61 10.23 7.32
C SER A 71 -21.11 11.65 7.60
N SER A 72 -20.52 12.67 6.98
CA SER A 72 -20.82 14.09 7.22
C SER A 72 -22.07 14.61 6.48
N GLY A 73 -23.00 13.72 6.13
CA GLY A 73 -24.29 14.10 5.50
C GLY A 73 -24.52 13.57 4.09
N GLU A 74 -23.62 12.72 3.57
CA GLU A 74 -23.77 12.12 2.24
C GLU A 74 -24.13 10.63 2.32
N ASP A 75 -25.39 10.25 2.02
CA ASP A 75 -25.88 8.86 2.03
C ASP A 75 -25.40 7.98 0.86
N GLN A 76 -24.19 8.25 0.37
CA GLN A 76 -23.54 7.51 -0.70
C GLN A 76 -22.05 7.32 -0.44
N PHE A 77 -21.53 6.17 -0.88
CA PHE A 77 -20.10 5.89 -0.89
C PHE A 77 -19.67 5.57 -2.32
N PRO A 78 -18.67 6.26 -2.89
CA PRO A 78 -17.91 7.38 -2.29
C PRO A 78 -18.70 8.71 -2.25
N PRO A 79 -18.20 9.71 -1.50
CA PRO A 79 -18.80 11.05 -1.44
C PRO A 79 -18.84 11.74 -2.81
N LYS A 80 -19.85 12.58 -3.06
CA LYS A 80 -19.98 13.48 -4.22
C LYS A 80 -18.82 14.47 -4.34
N SER A 81 -18.27 14.89 -3.20
CA SER A 81 -17.13 15.80 -3.11
C SER A 81 -15.81 15.17 -3.58
N VAL A 82 -15.76 13.83 -3.68
CA VAL A 82 -14.57 13.10 -4.12
C VAL A 82 -14.61 12.88 -5.63
N PRO A 83 -13.50 13.13 -6.35
CA PRO A 83 -13.43 12.89 -7.79
C PRO A 83 -13.41 11.39 -8.10
N TRP A 84 -14.57 10.75 -8.18
CA TRP A 84 -14.73 9.33 -8.49
C TRP A 84 -14.95 9.06 -9.99
N PRO A 85 -14.34 8.01 -10.57
CA PRO A 85 -14.61 7.62 -11.95
C PRO A 85 -16.09 7.30 -12.17
N LYS A 86 -16.73 7.96 -13.15
CA LYS A 86 -18.15 7.74 -13.49
C LYS A 86 -18.49 6.29 -13.89
N LYS A 87 -17.48 5.51 -14.27
CA LYS A 87 -17.62 4.08 -14.62
C LYS A 87 -17.74 3.15 -13.40
N LEU A 88 -17.37 3.62 -12.21
CA LEU A 88 -17.41 2.82 -10.99
C LEU A 88 -18.73 3.01 -10.24
N LYS A 89 -19.27 1.92 -9.72
CA LYS A 89 -20.60 1.88 -9.08
C LYS A 89 -20.60 2.66 -7.76
N VAL A 90 -21.56 3.56 -7.60
CA VAL A 90 -21.82 4.27 -6.34
C VAL A 90 -22.70 3.40 -5.44
N LEU A 91 -22.29 3.21 -4.20
CA LEU A 91 -23.05 2.48 -3.18
C LEU A 91 -24.00 3.44 -2.46
N LYS A 92 -25.21 2.97 -2.14
CA LYS A 92 -26.24 3.71 -1.39
C LYS A 92 -26.84 2.83 -0.30
N GLY A 93 -27.49 3.46 0.69
CA GLY A 93 -28.23 2.77 1.75
C GLY A 93 -27.36 1.85 2.60
N ARG A 94 -27.82 0.62 2.87
CA ARG A 94 -27.14 -0.33 3.78
C ARG A 94 -25.73 -0.72 3.33
N ARG A 95 -25.49 -0.81 2.01
CA ARG A 95 -24.15 -1.11 1.46
C ARG A 95 -23.17 0.05 1.64
N ALA A 96 -23.66 1.29 1.58
CA ALA A 96 -22.83 2.46 1.89
C ALA A 96 -22.44 2.50 3.36
N LYS A 97 -23.33 2.11 4.29
CA LYS A 97 -23.00 2.03 5.73
C LYS A 97 -21.86 1.05 6.02
N LEU A 98 -21.89 -0.15 5.41
CA LEU A 98 -20.81 -1.13 5.57
C LEU A 98 -19.47 -0.60 5.04
N ALA A 99 -19.47 0.01 3.85
CA ALA A 99 -18.28 0.62 3.27
C ALA A 99 -17.70 1.77 4.12
N LYS A 100 -18.58 2.59 4.75
CA LYS A 100 -18.16 3.64 5.69
C LYS A 100 -17.42 3.04 6.87
N VAL A 101 -18.00 2.03 7.53
CA VAL A 101 -17.39 1.37 8.69
C VAL A 101 -16.07 0.70 8.33
N SER A 102 -15.99 -0.01 7.20
CA SER A 102 -14.74 -0.65 6.77
C SER A 102 -13.63 0.36 6.50
N GLY A 103 -13.95 1.56 5.97
CA GLY A 103 -12.94 2.60 5.75
C GLY A 103 -12.37 3.19 7.04
N TYR A 104 -13.08 3.12 8.17
CA TYR A 104 -12.55 3.50 9.49
C TYR A 104 -11.64 2.42 10.12
N LEU A 105 -11.84 1.16 9.76
CA LEU A 105 -11.00 0.04 10.23
C LEU A 105 -9.72 -0.10 9.40
N PHE A 106 -9.71 0.40 8.17
CA PHE A 106 -8.60 0.29 7.24
C PHE A 106 -7.27 0.89 7.75
N PRO A 107 -7.24 2.05 8.43
CA PRO A 107 -6.01 2.60 9.01
C PRO A 107 -5.38 1.69 10.08
N LEU A 108 -6.19 0.98 10.87
CA LEU A 108 -5.68 0.03 11.88
C LEU A 108 -4.98 -1.15 11.19
N PHE A 109 -5.58 -1.66 10.12
CA PHE A 109 -4.96 -2.70 9.30
C PHE A 109 -3.68 -2.21 8.61
N ALA A 110 -3.68 -0.97 8.10
CA ALA A 110 -2.50 -0.38 7.49
C ALA A 110 -1.36 -0.18 8.48
N LEU A 111 -1.66 0.22 9.72
CA LEU A 111 -0.67 0.30 10.80
C LEU A 111 -0.03 -1.07 11.09
N ALA A 112 -0.80 -2.14 11.07
CA ALA A 112 -0.26 -3.50 11.23
C ALA A 112 0.70 -3.87 10.08
N ILE A 113 0.37 -3.50 8.83
CA ILE A 113 1.26 -3.74 7.68
C ILE A 113 2.54 -2.88 7.76
N VAL A 114 2.43 -1.62 8.17
CA VAL A 114 3.60 -0.77 8.40
C VAL A 114 4.49 -1.33 9.50
N TRP A 115 3.88 -1.78 10.60
CA TRP A 115 4.60 -2.45 11.68
C TRP A 115 5.34 -3.70 11.19
N LEU A 116 4.68 -4.56 10.40
CA LEU A 116 5.30 -5.74 9.79
C LEU A 116 6.47 -5.36 8.88
N GLY A 117 6.34 -4.30 8.07
CA GLY A 117 7.43 -3.82 7.21
C GLY A 117 8.65 -3.36 8.02
N VAL A 118 8.43 -2.62 9.10
CA VAL A 118 9.49 -2.12 9.99
C VAL A 118 10.15 -3.26 10.78
N SER A 119 9.38 -4.20 11.33
CA SER A 119 9.93 -5.33 12.08
C SER A 119 10.75 -6.25 11.18
N THR A 120 10.27 -6.50 9.96
CA THR A 120 11.00 -7.24 8.92
C THR A 120 12.34 -6.57 8.60
N PHE A 121 12.35 -5.24 8.44
CA PHE A 121 13.59 -4.49 8.21
C PHE A 121 14.57 -4.58 9.40
N SER A 122 14.09 -4.39 10.64
CA SER A 122 14.93 -4.48 11.84
C SER A 122 15.61 -5.83 11.94
N ALA A 123 14.84 -6.91 11.76
CA ALA A 123 15.35 -8.27 11.82
C ALA A 123 16.41 -8.56 10.74
N ILE A 124 16.20 -8.07 9.52
CA ILE A 124 17.19 -8.20 8.44
C ILE A 124 18.46 -7.37 8.75
N SER A 125 18.30 -6.17 9.31
CA SER A 125 19.42 -5.30 9.66
C SER A 125 20.30 -5.85 10.79
N GLU A 126 19.71 -6.69 11.65
CA GLU A 126 20.41 -7.42 12.73
C GLU A 126 21.09 -8.72 12.24
N GLY A 127 20.99 -9.03 10.94
CA GLY A 127 21.65 -10.20 10.35
C GLY A 127 20.92 -11.52 10.52
N LEU A 128 19.63 -11.50 10.92
CA LEU A 128 18.81 -12.71 11.01
C LEU A 128 18.57 -13.30 9.62
N SER A 129 18.75 -14.61 9.51
CA SER A 129 18.50 -15.34 8.27
C SER A 129 16.99 -15.41 7.97
N ILE A 130 16.60 -15.47 6.69
CA ILE A 130 15.20 -15.58 6.23
C ILE A 130 14.37 -16.64 7.01
N PRO A 131 14.89 -17.85 7.33
CA PRO A 131 14.15 -18.82 8.15
C PRO A 131 13.93 -18.38 9.62
N GLU A 132 14.85 -17.61 10.21
CA GLU A 132 14.67 -17.06 11.56
C GLU A 132 13.61 -15.95 11.59
N LEU A 133 13.54 -15.14 10.52
CA LEU A 133 12.47 -14.15 10.30
C LEU A 133 11.08 -14.81 10.27
N ASN A 134 10.94 -15.89 9.50
CA ASN A 134 9.66 -16.60 9.39
C ASN A 134 9.22 -17.15 10.76
N THR A 135 10.18 -17.61 11.57
CA THR A 135 9.91 -18.11 12.93
C THR A 135 9.49 -17.00 13.89
N GLN A 136 10.02 -15.78 13.75
CA GLN A 136 9.59 -14.62 14.56
C GLN A 136 8.23 -14.08 14.13
N ILE A 137 7.96 -14.00 12.82
CA ILE A 137 6.65 -13.57 12.30
C ILE A 137 5.55 -14.52 12.77
N ILE A 138 5.79 -15.84 12.75
CA ILE A 138 4.85 -16.86 13.26
C ILE A 138 4.66 -16.73 14.79
N LYS A 139 5.68 -16.34 15.55
CA LYS A 139 5.58 -16.14 17.01
C LYS A 139 4.89 -14.84 17.43
N GLN A 140 4.85 -13.84 16.55
CA GLN A 140 4.21 -12.54 16.80
C GLN A 140 2.77 -12.46 16.26
N CYS A 141 2.35 -13.41 15.42
CA CYS A 141 0.95 -13.63 15.04
C CYS A 141 0.20 -14.43 16.10
#